data_AF-A0A2V8GS73-F1
#
_entry.id   AF-A0A2V8GS73-F1
#
_cell.length_a   1.000
_cell.length_b   1.000
_cell.length_c   1.000
_cell.angle_alpha   90.00
_cell.angle_beta   90.00
_cell.angle_gamma   90.00
#
_symmetry.space_group_name_H-M   'P 1'
#
loop_
_entity.id
_entity.type
_entity.pdbx_description
1 polymer ?
#
loop_
_entity_poly.entity_id
_entity_poly.type
_entity_poly.pdbx_seq_one_letter_code
_entity_poly.pdbx_strand_id
1 'polypeptide(L)' 'MAVQELTKRKHKVAIMNAVHDLPVLVARELGFYRDEGLDPEFVVTPGMAQVTSSHVSDV' A
#
# COMPACT_ATOMS: atom_id res chain seq x y z
N MET A 1 15.67 -10.39 22.70
CA MET A 1 15.37 -10.09 21.28
C MET A 1 14.52 -11.23 20.76
N ALA A 2 13.19 -11.10 20.81
CA ALA A 2 12.29 -12.12 20.30
C ALA A 2 12.26 -11.99 18.78
N VAL A 3 12.99 -12.87 18.10
CA VAL A 3 12.84 -13.10 16.66
C VAL A 3 11.43 -13.64 16.50
N GLN A 4 10.48 -12.78 16.12
CA GLN A 4 9.15 -13.21 15.74
C GLN A 4 9.33 -14.23 14.62
N GLU A 5 9.03 -15.46 14.97
CA GLU A 5 8.95 -16.60 14.09
C GLU A 5 8.24 -16.18 12.80
N LEU A 6 8.89 -16.47 11.67
CA LEU A 6 8.56 -16.06 10.31
C LEU A 6 7.23 -16.69 9.84
N THR A 7 6.16 -16.56 10.62
CA THR A 7 4.81 -16.76 10.12
C THR A 7 4.63 -15.64 9.10
N LYS A 8 4.79 -15.99 7.82
CA LYS A 8 4.53 -15.13 6.65
C LYS A 8 3.05 -14.77 6.59
N ARG A 9 2.48 -14.19 7.64
CA ARG A 9 1.19 -13.52 7.56
C ARG A 9 1.45 -12.26 6.75
N LYS A 10 1.11 -12.33 5.46
CA LYS A 10 1.07 -11.13 4.62
C LYS A 10 0.13 -10.14 5.30
N HIS A 11 0.69 -9.03 5.76
CA HIS A 11 -0.08 -8.00 6.43
C HIS A 11 -1.02 -7.39 5.40
N LYS A 12 -2.32 -7.38 5.66
CA LYS A 12 -3.29 -6.76 4.75
C LYS A 12 -3.44 -5.29 5.09
N VAL A 13 -3.14 -4.41 4.15
CA VAL A 13 -3.29 -2.96 4.28
C VAL A 13 -4.48 -2.54 3.45
N ALA A 14 -5.53 -2.04 4.11
CA ALA A 14 -6.69 -1.48 3.44
C ALA A 14 -6.38 -0.05 2.96
N ILE A 15 -6.65 0.21 1.68
CA ILE A 15 -6.55 1.51 1.04
C ILE A 15 -7.97 2.03 0.82
N MET A 16 -8.23 3.23 1.32
CA MET A 16 -9.55 3.86 1.36
C MET A 16 -9.70 4.93 0.29
N ASN A 17 -8.74 5.85 0.18
CA ASN A 17 -8.71 6.88 -0.86
C ASN A 17 -7.25 7.20 -1.19
N ALA A 18 -6.91 7.21 -2.48
CA ALA A 18 -5.57 7.47 -2.95
C ALA A 18 -4.95 8.74 -2.33
N VAL A 19 -5.74 9.80 -2.11
CA VAL A 19 -5.26 11.06 -1.50
C VAL A 19 -4.80 10.88 -0.05
N HIS A 20 -5.60 10.19 0.77
CA HIS A 20 -5.26 9.95 2.18
C HIS A 20 -4.14 8.94 2.34
N ASP A 21 -4.09 7.98 1.41
CA ASP A 21 -3.14 6.88 1.43
C ASP A 21 -1.91 7.13 0.53
N LEU A 22 -1.70 8.37 0.04
CA LEU A 22 -0.56 8.71 -0.82
C LEU A 22 0.78 8.27 -0.22
N PRO A 23 1.10 8.51 1.07
CA PRO A 23 2.38 8.07 1.63
C PRO A 23 2.55 6.55 1.61
N VAL A 24 1.45 5.81 1.80
CA VAL A 24 1.42 4.35 1.79
C VAL A 24 1.64 3.82 0.38
N LEU A 25 1.02 4.45 -0.63
CA LEU A 25 1.21 4.11 -2.04
C LEU A 25 2.63 4.45 -2.53
N VAL A 26 3.16 5.62 -2.17
CA VAL A 26 4.53 6.02 -2.51
C VAL A 26 5.55 5.09 -1.84
N ALA A 27 5.36 4.72 -0.57
CA ALA A 27 6.25 3.78 0.12
C ALA A 27 6.24 2.39 -0.53
N ARG A 28 5.10 1.96 -1.09
CA ARG A 28 5.00 0.74 -1.89
C ARG A 28 5.77 0.86 -3.20
N GLU A 29 5.60 1.96 -3.94
CA GLU A 29 6.26 2.16 -5.24
C GLU A 29 7.78 2.34 -5.10
N LEU A 30 8.23 3.04 -4.06
CA LEU A 30 9.66 3.25 -3.77
C LEU A 30 10.33 2.05 -3.11
N GLY A 31 9.57 1.03 -2.71
CA GLY A 31 10.11 -0.21 -2.16
C GLY A 31 10.49 -0.16 -0.68
N PHE A 32 10.12 0.88 0.06
CA PHE A 32 10.46 1.03 1.49
C PHE A 32 9.96 -0.14 2.34
N TYR A 33 8.80 -0.71 2.03
CA TYR A 33 8.34 -1.92 2.72
C TYR A 33 9.30 -3.10 2.52
N ARG A 34 9.82 -3.29 1.30
CA ARG A 34 10.75 -4.36 1.00
C ARG A 34 12.09 -4.16 1.70
N ASP A 35 12.54 -2.92 1.80
CA ASP A 35 13.79 -2.55 2.47
C ASP A 35 13.72 -2.85 3.99
N GLU A 36 12.53 -2.75 4.58
CA GLU A 36 12.23 -3.14 5.97
C GLU A 36 11.84 -4.63 6.13
N GLY A 37 11.92 -5.43 5.06
CA GLY A 37 11.57 -6.86 5.09
C GLY A 37 10.07 -7.16 5.18
N LEU A 38 9.22 -6.19 4.81
CA LEU A 38 7.77 -6.29 4.82
C LEU A 38 7.21 -6.60 3.41
N ASP A 39 6.25 -7.53 3.33
CA ASP A 39 5.48 -7.87 2.12
C ASP A 39 3.97 -7.71 2.37
N PRO A 40 3.45 -6.46 2.42
CA PRO A 40 2.03 -6.21 2.64
C PRO A 40 1.18 -6.45 1.39
N GLU A 41 -0.01 -7.04 1.58
CA GLU A 41 -1.06 -7.16 0.56
C GLU A 41 -1.98 -5.93 0.65
N PHE A 42 -2.02 -5.13 -0.41
CA PHE A 42 -2.88 -3.94 -0.47
C PHE A 42 -4.27 -4.32 -0.98
N VAL A 43 -5.30 -4.05 -0.17
CA VAL A 43 -6.69 -4.33 -0.51
C VAL A 43 -7.48 -3.02 -0.61
N VAL A 44 -8.32 -2.90 -1.62
CA VAL A 44 -9.21 -1.75 -1.78
C VAL A 44 -10.50 -2.01 -1.00
N THR A 45 -10.92 -1.09 -0.14
CA THR A 45 -12.18 -1.24 0.59
C THR A 45 -13.38 -0.87 -0.30
N PRO A 46 -14.37 -1.77 -0.48
CA PRO A 46 -15.58 -1.45 -1.23
C PRO A 46 -16.41 -0.38 -0.51
N GLY A 47 -16.95 0.59 -1.25
CA GLY A 47 -17.90 1.58 -0.73
C GLY A 47 -17.39 3.02 -0.61
N MET A 48 -16.11 3.28 -0.89
CA MET A 48 -15.55 4.64 -0.92
C MET A 48 -15.20 5.01 -2.37
N ALA A 49 -15.74 6.12 -2.87
CA ALA A 49 -15.49 6.59 -4.22
C ALA A 49 -13.99 6.92 -4.40
N GLN A 50 -13.23 6.00 -5.01
CA GLN A 50 -11.87 6.28 -5.44
C GLN A 50 -11.96 7.23 -6.64
N VAL A 51 -11.76 8.54 -6.40
CA VAL A 51 -11.53 9.48 -7.51
C VAL A 51 -10.16 9.15 -8.08
N THR A 52 -10.14 8.27 -9.08
CA THR A 52 -8.94 8.02 -9.88
C THR A 52 -8.65 9.28 -10.67
N SER A 53 -7.74 10.12 -10.19
CA SER A 53 -7.13 11.14 -11.03
C SER A 53 -6.26 10.41 -12.05
N SER A 54 -6.77 10.23 -13.26
CA SER A 54 -5.95 9.78 -14.39
C SER A 54 -5.07 10.94 -14.82
N HIS A 55 -3.76 10.82 -14.59
CA HIS A 55 -2.76 11.72 -15.15
C HIS A 55 -2.65 11.44 -16.67
N VAL A 56 -3.61 11.95 -17.44
CA VAL A 56 -3.45 12.06 -18.89
C VAL A 56 -2.52 13.23 -19.14
N SER A 57 -1.27 12.93 -19.50
CA SER A 57 -0.40 13.89 -20.16
C SER A 57 -0.85 13.97 -21.62
N ASP A 58 -1.77 14.87 -21.92
CA ASP A 58 -2.10 15.25 -23.30
C ASP A 58 -0.87 15.95 -23.92
N VAL A 59 -0.29 15.31 -24.94
CA VAL A 59 0.66 15.92 -25.89
C VAL A 59 0.03 15.92 -27.28
#